data_AF-A0A1F7G8E3-F1
#
_entry.id   AF-A0A1F7G8E3-F1
#
_cell.length_a   1.000
_cell.length_b   1.000
_cell.length_c   1.000
_cell.angle_alpha   90.00
_cell.angle_beta   90.00
_cell.angle_gamma   90.00
#
_symmetry.space_group_name_H-M   'P 1'
#
loop_
_entity.id
_entity.type
_entity.pdbx_description
1 polymer ?
#
loop_
_entity_poly.entity_id
_entity_poly.type
_entity_poly.pdbx_seq_one_letter_code
_entity_poly.pdbx_strand_id
1 'polypeptide(L)'
;MKKPNKSIFTNREKEAKFWEKNYKETWEKGKSTGIEFAKNLSATINIRLEPEVLDKIKGEAHKKGLGPTQLIRMWIMEKVHQSHTGI
;
A
#
# COMPACT_ATOMS: atom_id res chain seq x y z
N MET A 1 -13.15 23.83 -15.92
CA MET A 1 -13.82 22.76 -16.68
C MET A 1 -15.01 22.18 -15.92
N LYS A 2 -16.08 21.79 -16.62
CA LYS A 2 -17.11 20.89 -16.07
C LYS A 2 -16.48 19.52 -15.80
N LYS A 3 -16.89 18.85 -14.72
CA LYS A 3 -16.37 17.51 -14.37
C LYS A 3 -16.68 16.52 -15.50
N PRO A 4 -15.69 15.78 -16.03
CA PRO A 4 -15.92 14.79 -17.08
C PRO A 4 -16.72 13.59 -16.56
N ASN A 5 -17.43 12.92 -17.45
CA ASN A 5 -18.13 11.67 -17.13
C ASN A 5 -17.10 10.56 -16.87
N LYS A 6 -17.25 9.83 -15.74
CA LYS A 6 -16.35 8.74 -15.34
C LYS A 6 -16.24 7.62 -16.39
N SER A 7 -17.27 7.39 -17.21
CA SER A 7 -17.26 6.33 -18.24
C SER A 7 -16.20 6.53 -19.33
N ILE A 8 -15.68 7.76 -19.51
CA ILE A 8 -14.62 8.07 -20.47
C ILE A 8 -13.29 7.43 -20.04
N PHE A 9 -13.06 7.28 -18.73
CA PHE A 9 -11.83 6.72 -18.16
C PHE A 9 -11.86 5.19 -18.01
N THR A 10 -12.93 4.53 -18.46
CA THR A 10 -13.02 3.06 -18.48
C THR A 10 -12.42 2.47 -19.76
N ASN A 11 -12.20 3.29 -20.80
CA ASN A 11 -11.60 2.87 -22.06
C ASN A 11 -10.39 3.76 -22.39
N ARG A 12 -9.25 3.11 -22.65
CA ARG A 12 -7.96 3.78 -22.85
C ARG A 12 -7.95 4.75 -24.04
N GLU A 13 -8.61 4.42 -25.15
CA GLU A 13 -8.65 5.30 -26.33
C GLU A 13 -9.51 6.54 -26.08
N LYS A 14 -10.63 6.37 -25.37
CA LYS A 14 -11.51 7.50 -25.01
C LYS A 14 -10.82 8.43 -24.02
N GLU A 15 -10.08 7.86 -23.08
CA GLU A 15 -9.25 8.61 -22.13
C GLU A 15 -8.13 9.38 -22.84
N ALA A 16 -7.41 8.76 -23.78
CA ALA A 16 -6.35 9.43 -24.54
C ALA A 16 -6.89 10.66 -25.30
N LYS A 17 -7.99 10.49 -26.05
CA LYS A 17 -8.66 11.59 -26.77
C LYS A 17 -9.14 12.70 -25.84
N PHE A 18 -9.57 12.35 -24.63
CA PHE A 18 -9.96 13.33 -23.63
C PHE A 18 -8.73 14.15 -23.18
N TRP A 19 -7.62 13.51 -22.84
CA TRP A 19 -6.42 14.22 -22.39
C TRP A 19 -5.76 15.04 -23.49
N GLU A 20 -5.71 14.56 -24.73
CA GLU A 20 -5.20 15.33 -25.88
C GLU A 20 -5.88 16.70 -26.01
N LYS A 21 -7.21 16.74 -25.83
CA LYS A 21 -7.99 17.97 -25.95
C LYS A 21 -7.92 18.86 -24.71
N ASN A 22 -7.87 18.27 -23.52
CA ASN A 22 -8.11 18.99 -22.26
C ASN A 22 -6.86 19.22 -21.41
N TYR A 23 -5.71 18.64 -21.77
CA TYR A 23 -4.48 18.71 -20.98
C TYR A 23 -4.05 20.14 -20.68
N LYS A 24 -3.94 21.00 -21.72
CA LYS A 24 -3.45 22.37 -21.57
C LYS A 24 -4.32 23.22 -20.64
N GLU A 25 -5.65 23.16 -20.80
CA GLU A 25 -6.57 23.89 -19.92
C GLU A 25 -6.51 23.37 -18.48
N THR A 26 -6.40 22.05 -18.32
CA THR A 26 -6.35 21.41 -16.99
C THR A 26 -5.06 21.73 -16.26
N TRP A 27 -3.94 21.77 -16.98
CA TRP A 27 -2.63 22.09 -16.43
C TRP A 27 -2.57 23.54 -15.93
N GLU A 28 -3.01 24.49 -16.75
CA GLU A 28 -3.02 25.93 -16.42
C GLU A 28 -3.97 26.27 -15.26
N LYS A 29 -5.11 25.57 -15.17
CA LYS A 29 -6.11 25.79 -14.11
C LYS A 29 -5.90 24.91 -12.88
N GLY A 30 -4.94 23.98 -12.94
CA GLY A 30 -4.62 23.07 -11.87
C GLY A 30 -4.02 23.84 -10.70
N LYS A 31 -4.59 23.66 -9.50
CA LYS A 31 -3.96 24.17 -8.27
C LYS A 31 -2.97 23.12 -7.79
N SER A 32 -1.72 23.53 -7.56
CA SER A 32 -0.76 22.70 -6.85
C SER A 32 -1.30 22.42 -5.45
N THR A 33 -1.63 21.15 -5.18
CA THR A 33 -1.96 20.69 -3.83
C THR A 33 -0.69 20.12 -3.23
N GLY A 34 -0.28 20.63 -2.06
CA GLY A 34 0.80 20.00 -1.29
C GLY A 34 0.41 18.56 -0.99
N ILE A 35 1.15 17.60 -1.55
CA ILE A 35 1.01 16.20 -1.19
C ILE A 35 1.72 16.04 0.16
N GLU A 36 0.95 16.00 1.24
CA GLU A 36 1.49 15.53 2.52
C GLU A 36 1.74 14.03 2.39
N PHE A 37 3.00 13.66 2.24
CA PHE A 37 3.41 12.27 2.45
C PHE A 37 3.16 11.95 3.93
N ALA A 38 2.20 11.07 4.20
CA ALA A 38 1.98 10.54 5.53
C ALA A 38 3.33 10.04 6.07
N LYS A 39 3.75 10.56 7.23
CA LYS A 39 4.97 10.08 7.91
C LYS A 39 4.90 8.55 7.97
N ASN A 40 6.00 7.86 7.64
CA ASN A 40 6.07 6.41 7.80
C ASN A 40 5.69 6.06 9.24
N LEU A 41 4.50 5.48 9.43
CA LEU A 41 3.97 5.10 10.74
C LEU A 41 4.58 3.77 11.24
N SER A 42 5.56 3.23 10.53
CA SER A 42 6.27 2.00 10.89
C SER A 42 7.67 2.29 11.39
N ALA A 43 8.00 1.69 12.53
CA ALA A 43 9.37 1.59 13.02
C ALA A 43 9.97 0.24 12.60
N THR A 44 11.26 0.22 12.27
CA THR A 44 11.99 -1.02 11.97
C THR A 44 12.62 -1.57 13.23
N ILE A 45 12.50 -2.89 13.43
CA ILE A 45 13.19 -3.62 14.49
C ILE A 45 14.08 -4.70 13.85
N ASN A 46 15.30 -4.86 14.36
CA ASN A 46 16.18 -5.97 13.98
C ASN A 46 16.03 -7.09 15.01
N ILE A 47 15.64 -8.28 14.55
CA ILE A 47 15.49 -9.48 15.38
C ILE A 47 16.49 -10.53 14.91
N ARG A 48 17.29 -11.07 15.84
CA ARG A 48 18.15 -12.22 15.57
C ARG A 48 17.36 -13.51 15.83
N LEU A 49 17.30 -14.37 14.83
CA LEU A 49 16.66 -15.68 14.90
C LEU A 49 17.69 -16.75 14.57
N GLU A 50 17.57 -17.92 15.20
CA GLU A 50 18.32 -19.10 14.77
C GLU A 50 17.97 -19.45 13.31
N PRO A 51 18.93 -19.89 12.48
CA PRO A 51 18.69 -20.18 11.07
C PRO A 51 17.53 -21.17 10.84
N GLU A 52 17.45 -22.22 11.65
CA GLU A 52 16.40 -23.24 11.57
C GLU A 52 15.00 -22.64 11.81
N VAL A 53 14.90 -21.67 12.73
CA VAL A 53 13.63 -20.97 13.01
C VAL A 53 13.23 -20.10 11.82
N LEU A 54 14.19 -19.37 11.25
CA LEU A 54 13.92 -18.53 10.08
C LEU A 54 13.45 -19.36 8.89
N ASP A 55 14.01 -20.55 8.68
CA ASP A 55 13.60 -21.43 7.58
C ASP A 55 12.21 -22.04 7.79
N LYS A 56 11.85 -22.39 9.02
CA LYS A 56 10.46 -22.76 9.37
C LYS A 56 9.49 -21.62 9.05
N ILE A 57 9.84 -20.38 9.41
CA ILE A 57 9.00 -19.20 9.12
C ILE A 57 8.84 -19.00 7.61
N LYS A 58 9.92 -19.13 6.82
CA LYS A 58 9.84 -19.04 5.35
C LYS A 58 8.89 -20.09 4.78
N GLY A 59 8.97 -21.33 5.26
CA GLY A 59 8.08 -22.41 4.84
C GLY A 59 6.62 -22.11 5.13
N GLU A 60 6.31 -21.65 6.35
CA GLU A 60 4.94 -21.28 6.74
C GLU A 60 4.42 -20.05 5.98
N ALA A 61 5.27 -19.06 5.74
CA ALA A 61 4.92 -17.87 4.97
C ALA A 61 4.60 -18.25 3.51
N HIS A 62 5.42 -19.10 2.90
CA HIS A 62 5.19 -19.59 1.54
C HIS A 62 3.86 -20.34 1.40
N LYS A 63 3.54 -21.25 2.33
CA LYS A 63 2.25 -21.97 2.35
C LYS A 63 1.04 -21.03 2.42
N LYS A 64 1.21 -19.84 3.01
CA LYS A 64 0.18 -18.81 3.15
C LYS A 64 0.21 -17.75 2.05
N GLY A 65 1.13 -17.84 1.09
CA GLY A 65 1.32 -16.81 0.05
C GLY A 65 1.83 -15.47 0.60
N LEU A 66 2.56 -15.49 1.71
CA LEU A 66 3.07 -14.31 2.42
C LEU A 66 4.61 -14.26 2.37
N GLY A 67 5.17 -13.06 2.50
CA GLY A 67 6.59 -12.88 2.79
C GLY A 67 6.91 -13.17 4.28
N PRO A 68 8.14 -13.64 4.62
CA PRO A 68 8.51 -13.95 6.01
C PRO A 68 8.31 -12.78 6.98
N THR A 69 8.71 -11.57 6.59
CA THR A 69 8.53 -10.36 7.42
C THR A 69 7.06 -10.04 7.67
N GLN A 70 6.20 -10.29 6.69
CA GLN A 70 4.76 -10.04 6.80
C GLN A 70 4.10 -11.03 7.76
N LEU A 71 4.48 -12.31 7.68
CA LEU A 71 4.02 -13.33 8.63
C LEU A 71 4.48 -13.01 10.07
N ILE A 72 5.76 -12.66 10.25
CA ILE A 72 6.32 -12.28 11.56
C ILE A 72 5.54 -11.09 12.14
N ARG A 73 5.28 -10.06 11.31
CA ARG A 73 4.50 -8.89 11.73
C ARG A 73 3.11 -9.30 12.24
N MET A 74 2.41 -10.17 11.53
CA MET A 74 1.08 -10.64 11.94
C MET A 74 1.12 -11.35 13.29
N TRP A 75 2.05 -12.29 13.48
CA TRP A 75 2.19 -12.99 14.76
C TRP A 75 2.53 -12.07 15.93
N ILE A 76 3.40 -11.08 15.72
CA ILE A 76 3.70 -10.08 16.75
C ILE A 76 2.43 -9.29 17.11
N MET A 77 1.67 -8.83 16.12
CA MET A 77 0.43 -8.09 16.36
C MET A 77 -0.63 -8.94 17.07
N GLU A 78 -0.81 -10.19 16.66
CA GLU A 78 -1.72 -11.14 17.30
C GLU A 78 -1.38 -11.31 18.79
N LYS A 79 -0.10 -11.46 19.12
CA LYS A 79 0.35 -11.60 20.51
C LYS A 79 0.17 -10.33 21.31
N VAL A 80 0.50 -9.17 20.74
CA VAL A 80 0.31 -7.88 21.41
C VAL A 80 -1.18 -7.63 21.70
N HIS A 81 -2.06 -7.93 20.75
CA HIS A 81 -3.51 -7.80 20.96
C HIS A 81 -4.03 -8.78 22.01
N GLN A 82 -3.61 -10.05 21.98
CA GLN A 82 -3.98 -11.04 23.00
C GLN A 82 -3.57 -10.61 24.42
N SER A 83 -2.39 -10.01 24.57
CA SER A 83 -1.92 -9.50 25.86
C SER A 83 -2.73 -8.31 26.38
N HIS A 84 -3.33 -7.50 25.50
CA HIS A 84 -4.13 -6.34 25.90
C HIS A 84 -5.58 -6.69 26.26
N THR A 85 -6.15 -7.75 25.70
CA THR A 85 -7.54 -8.19 26.00
C THR A 85 -7.64 -9.08 27.24
N GLY A 86 -6.51 -9.40 27.89
CA GLY A 86 -6.44 -10.21 29.10
C GLY A 86 -6.40 -9.43 30.42
N ILE A 87 -6.74 -8.13 30.41
CA ILE A 87 -6.86 -7.25 31.60
C ILE A 87 -8.31 -6.79 31.72
#